data_AF-A0A9X8R8B1-F1
#
_entry.id   AF-A0A9X8R8B1-F1
#
_cell.length_a   1.000
_cell.length_b   1.000
_cell.length_c   1.000
_cell.angle_alpha   90.00
_cell.angle_beta   90.00
_cell.angle_gamma   90.00
#
_symmetry.space_group_name_H-M   'P 1'
#
loop_
_entity.id
_entity.type
_entity.pdbx_description
1 polymer ?
#
loop_
_entity_poly.entity_id
_entity_poly.type
_entity_poly.pdbx_seq_one_letter_code
_entity_poly.pdbx_strand_id
1 'polypeptide(L)'
;MKITEMHNMTAGIAMLAVMGGTFKNKKEAGMGGILGGIGLGILLFLINLGMMSDLKGIEGSGMPTLQLANQISPWLGYILSIILLGMIYNTSVGMLYAFTARLVPAETKRFKISVIMVGILAFLASFVGFIKLVGTVYPVTGYLGFVIIGALIISWIRSKMKKEAVNTELVKF
;
A
#
# COMPACT_ATOMS: atom_id res chain seq x y z
N MET A 1 -10.90 12.05 -17.41
CA MET A 1 -9.95 12.16 -16.29
C MET A 1 -10.67 11.70 -15.02
N LYS A 2 -10.64 10.39 -14.71
CA LYS A 2 -11.40 9.79 -13.61
C LYS A 2 -10.53 9.66 -12.35
N ILE A 3 -11.17 9.80 -11.20
CA ILE A 3 -10.66 9.91 -9.82
C ILE A 3 -10.10 8.56 -9.29
N THR A 4 -9.64 7.68 -10.19
CA THR A 4 -9.20 6.30 -9.88
C THR A 4 -7.69 6.19 -9.58
N GLU A 5 -6.88 7.19 -9.96
CA GLU A 5 -5.42 7.18 -9.78
C GLU A 5 -4.96 7.57 -8.36
N MET A 6 -5.82 8.22 -7.57
CA MET A 6 -5.45 8.76 -6.25
C MET A 6 -5.33 7.69 -5.15
N HIS A 7 -5.76 6.46 -5.44
CA HIS A 7 -5.73 5.38 -4.47
C HIS A 7 -4.33 4.86 -4.16
N ASN A 8 -3.49 4.69 -5.19
CA ASN A 8 -2.20 4.00 -5.04
C ASN A 8 -1.19 4.80 -4.20
N MET A 9 -1.33 6.13 -4.20
CA MET A 9 -0.49 7.02 -3.38
C MET A 9 -0.76 6.87 -1.88
N THR A 10 -2.02 6.68 -1.47
CA THR A 10 -2.38 6.69 -0.05
C THR A 10 -1.93 5.42 0.69
N ALA A 11 -1.98 4.26 0.04
CA ALA A 11 -1.44 3.02 0.61
C ALA A 11 0.09 3.10 0.78
N GLY A 12 0.79 3.73 -0.17
CA GLY A 12 2.23 3.97 -0.09
C GLY A 12 2.62 4.88 1.08
N ILE A 13 1.85 5.94 1.34
CA ILE A 13 2.18 6.89 2.43
C ILE A 13 2.07 6.22 3.82
N ALA A 14 1.09 5.34 4.04
CA ALA A 14 0.96 4.62 5.31
C ALA A 14 2.16 3.68 5.55
N MET A 15 2.62 2.97 4.52
CA MET A 15 3.77 2.07 4.62
C MET A 15 5.09 2.85 4.78
N LEU A 16 5.25 3.98 4.07
CA LEU A 16 6.38 4.90 4.22
C LEU A 16 6.44 5.51 5.62
N ALA A 17 5.29 5.84 6.23
CA ALA A 17 5.23 6.35 7.60
C ALA A 17 5.67 5.29 8.63
N VAL A 18 5.24 4.02 8.45
CA VAL A 18 5.66 2.91 9.32
C VAL A 18 7.15 2.61 9.16
N MET A 19 7.64 2.51 7.92
CA MET A 19 9.07 2.28 7.65
C MET A 19 9.95 3.44 8.10
N GLY A 20 9.48 4.69 7.99
CA GLY A 20 10.19 5.87 8.48
C GLY A 20 10.43 5.87 10.00
N GLY A 21 9.60 5.18 10.77
CA GLY A 21 9.76 5.01 12.22
C GLY A 21 10.82 3.99 12.65
N THR A 22 11.25 3.11 11.75
CA THR A 22 12.25 2.05 12.03
C THR A 22 13.70 2.47 11.81
N PHE A 23 13.96 3.61 11.15
CA PHE A 23 15.31 4.09 10.89
C PHE A 23 15.87 4.90 12.07
N LYS A 24 17.06 4.53 12.56
CA LYS A 24 17.76 5.28 13.61
C LYS A 24 18.22 6.67 13.17
N ASN A 25 18.43 6.87 11.87
CA ASN A 25 18.94 8.12 11.29
C ASN A 25 17.88 8.82 10.43
N LYS A 26 17.41 9.99 10.87
CA LYS A 26 16.32 10.75 10.21
C LYS A 26 16.69 11.20 8.78
N LYS A 27 17.97 11.49 8.54
CA LYS A 27 18.44 11.97 7.23
C LYS A 27 18.40 10.86 6.18
N GLU A 28 18.84 9.66 6.53
CA GLU A 28 18.77 8.48 5.66
C GLU A 28 17.33 8.06 5.38
N ALA A 29 16.47 8.10 6.41
CA ALA A 29 15.03 7.84 6.25
C ALA A 29 14.37 8.82 5.26
N GLY A 30 14.70 10.12 5.38
CA GLY A 30 14.19 11.15 4.47
C GLY A 30 14.68 10.97 3.04
N MET A 31 15.98 10.72 2.85
CA MET A 31 16.56 10.55 1.52
C MET A 31 16.09 9.27 0.83
N GLY A 32 15.97 8.16 1.58
CA GLY A 32 15.39 6.92 1.09
C GLY A 32 13.91 7.07 0.70
N GLY A 33 13.13 7.81 1.48
CA GLY A 33 11.74 8.14 1.16
C GLY A 33 11.61 8.98 -0.12
N ILE A 34 12.47 10.00 -0.30
CA ILE A 34 12.46 10.85 -1.51
C ILE A 34 12.88 10.04 -2.74
N LEU A 35 14.00 9.32 -2.68
CA LEU A 35 14.52 8.54 -3.81
C LEU A 35 13.56 7.41 -4.19
N GLY A 36 13.01 6.70 -3.19
CA GLY A 36 12.00 5.66 -3.41
C GLY A 36 10.71 6.23 -4.00
N GLY A 37 10.24 7.37 -3.49
CA GLY A 37 9.04 8.04 -4.01
C GLY A 37 9.20 8.52 -5.45
N ILE A 38 10.34 9.16 -5.79
CA ILE A 38 10.65 9.60 -7.16
C ILE A 38 10.75 8.39 -8.10
N GLY A 39 11.50 7.35 -7.70
CA GLY A 39 11.65 6.15 -8.52
C GLY A 39 10.31 5.46 -8.80
N LEU A 40 9.47 5.29 -7.78
CA LEU A 40 8.12 4.76 -7.94
C LEU A 40 7.24 5.67 -8.81
N GLY A 41 7.33 6.99 -8.63
CA GLY A 41 6.59 7.96 -9.42
C GLY A 41 6.93 7.89 -10.91
N ILE A 42 8.22 7.80 -11.26
CA ILE A 42 8.69 7.64 -12.64
C ILE A 42 8.14 6.33 -13.23
N LEU A 43 8.22 5.22 -12.50
CA LEU A 43 7.70 3.93 -12.97
C LEU A 43 6.19 3.97 -13.22
N LEU A 44 5.42 4.54 -12.28
CA LEU A 44 3.97 4.69 -12.44
C LEU A 44 3.62 5.59 -13.64
N PHE A 45 4.37 6.67 -13.83
CA PHE A 45 4.20 7.56 -14.96
C PHE A 45 4.43 6.84 -16.30
N LEU A 46 5.50 6.05 -16.41
CA LEU A 46 5.78 5.25 -17.61
C LEU A 46 4.70 4.19 -17.89
N ILE A 47 4.21 3.52 -16.85
CA ILE A 47 3.10 2.55 -17.00
C ILE A 47 1.84 3.25 -17.51
N ASN A 48 1.51 4.42 -16.95
CA ASN A 48 0.33 5.17 -17.36
C ASN A 48 0.44 5.63 -18.84
N LEU A 49 1.61 6.13 -19.25
CA LEU A 49 1.88 6.46 -20.66
C LEU A 49 1.74 5.24 -21.59
N GLY A 50 2.23 4.07 -21.15
CA GLY A 50 2.07 2.82 -21.88
C GLY A 50 0.60 2.43 -22.05
N MET A 51 -0.21 2.57 -20.99
CA MET A 51 -1.65 2.32 -21.04
C MET A 51 -2.41 3.31 -21.92
N MET A 52 -2.00 4.59 -21.95
CA MET A 52 -2.61 5.60 -22.82
C MET A 52 -2.28 5.37 -24.31
N SER A 53 -1.23 4.62 -24.63
CA SER A 53 -0.81 4.36 -26.01
C SER A 53 -1.70 3.30 -26.69
N ASP A 54 -2.36 2.41 -25.94
CA ASP A 54 -3.35 1.46 -26.46
C ASP A 54 -4.70 1.58 -25.73
N LEU A 55 -5.40 2.68 -26.01
CA LEU A 55 -6.71 3.00 -25.42
C LEU A 55 -7.84 2.05 -25.85
N LYS A 56 -7.71 1.31 -26.95
CA LYS A 56 -8.83 0.54 -27.53
C LYS A 56 -8.89 -0.91 -27.08
N GLY A 57 -7.76 -1.52 -26.72
CA GLY A 57 -7.70 -2.93 -26.29
C GLY A 57 -7.84 -3.18 -24.79
N ILE A 58 -7.76 -2.11 -23.96
CA ILE A 58 -7.49 -2.22 -22.52
C ILE A 58 -8.69 -1.84 -21.65
N GLU A 59 -9.67 -1.09 -22.18
CA GLU A 59 -10.86 -0.67 -21.45
C GLU A 59 -11.70 -1.87 -20.99
N GLY A 60 -11.94 -1.96 -19.67
CA GLY A 60 -12.72 -3.04 -19.06
C GLY A 60 -11.93 -4.30 -18.71
N SER A 61 -10.63 -4.36 -19.03
CA SER A 61 -9.77 -5.46 -18.59
C SER A 61 -9.53 -5.39 -17.08
N GLY A 62 -9.64 -6.53 -16.39
CA GLY A 62 -9.40 -6.62 -14.95
C GLY A 62 -7.94 -6.38 -14.57
N MET A 63 -6.99 -6.64 -15.48
CA MET A 63 -5.55 -6.41 -15.28
C MET A 63 -4.92 -5.73 -16.50
N PRO A 64 -5.12 -4.41 -16.66
CA PRO A 64 -4.66 -3.64 -17.83
C PRO A 64 -3.17 -3.78 -18.16
N THR A 65 -2.32 -3.82 -17.13
CA THR A 65 -0.87 -3.93 -17.28
C THR A 65 -0.44 -5.31 -17.79
N LEU A 66 -1.13 -6.37 -17.37
CA LEU A 66 -0.90 -7.73 -17.87
C LEU A 66 -1.42 -7.88 -19.31
N GLN A 67 -2.56 -7.26 -19.62
CA GLN A 67 -3.09 -7.24 -20.97
C GLN A 67 -2.14 -6.52 -21.93
N LEU A 68 -1.60 -5.37 -21.52
CA LEU A 68 -0.60 -4.63 -22.27
C LEU A 68 0.68 -5.46 -22.51
N ALA A 69 1.15 -6.20 -21.49
CA ALA A 69 2.30 -7.09 -21.65
C ALA A 69 2.04 -8.23 -22.65
N ASN A 70 0.83 -8.82 -22.62
CA ASN A 70 0.42 -9.87 -23.57
C ASN A 70 0.36 -9.37 -25.02
N GLN A 71 -0.06 -8.11 -25.23
CA GLN A 71 -0.10 -7.49 -26.56
C GLN A 71 1.30 -7.25 -27.13
N ILE A 72 2.28 -6.93 -26.29
CA ILE A 72 3.69 -6.77 -26.72
C ILE A 72 4.29 -8.13 -27.09
N SER A 73 4.16 -9.12 -26.21
CA SER A 73 4.59 -10.49 -26.47
C SER A 73 3.91 -11.46 -25.50
N PRO A 74 3.31 -12.57 -25.98
CA PRO A 74 2.69 -13.58 -25.13
C PRO A 74 3.64 -14.15 -24.06
N TRP A 75 4.94 -14.29 -24.39
CA TRP A 75 5.96 -14.76 -23.44
C TRP A 75 6.14 -13.81 -22.26
N LEU A 76 6.04 -12.50 -22.51
CA LEU A 76 6.18 -11.49 -21.47
C LEU A 76 4.98 -11.53 -20.51
N GLY A 77 3.78 -11.78 -21.03
CA GLY A 77 2.59 -11.99 -20.21
C GLY A 77 2.66 -13.24 -19.33
N TYR A 78 3.20 -14.35 -19.84
CA TYR A 78 3.43 -15.55 -19.02
C TYR A 78 4.39 -15.26 -17.86
N ILE A 79 5.54 -14.65 -18.12
CA ILE A 79 6.52 -14.28 -17.08
C ILE A 79 5.87 -13.34 -16.06
N LEU A 80 5.17 -12.29 -16.53
CA LEU A 80 4.53 -11.32 -15.66
C LEU A 80 3.43 -11.97 -14.80
N SER A 81 2.69 -12.94 -15.34
CA SER A 81 1.67 -13.67 -14.56
C SER A 81 2.28 -14.45 -13.40
N ILE A 82 3.41 -15.13 -13.60
CA ILE A 82 4.13 -15.86 -12.54
C ILE A 82 4.64 -14.89 -11.48
N ILE A 83 5.22 -13.77 -11.90
CA ILE A 83 5.71 -12.72 -10.99
C ILE A 83 4.55 -12.14 -10.18
N LEU A 84 3.42 -11.80 -10.82
CA LEU A 84 2.23 -11.28 -10.15
C LEU A 84 1.69 -12.26 -9.12
N LEU A 85 1.59 -13.55 -9.47
CA LEU A 85 1.18 -14.60 -8.52
C LEU A 85 2.11 -14.66 -7.30
N GLY A 86 3.43 -14.62 -7.52
CA GLY A 86 4.41 -14.59 -6.43
C GLY A 86 4.27 -13.36 -5.53
N MET A 87 4.09 -12.18 -6.12
CA MET A 87 3.90 -10.93 -5.37
C MET A 87 2.60 -10.90 -4.56
N ILE A 88 1.49 -11.37 -5.15
CA ILE A 88 0.19 -11.46 -4.48
C ILE A 88 0.27 -12.47 -3.33
N TYR A 89 0.88 -13.63 -3.56
CA TYR A 89 1.07 -14.65 -2.52
C TYR A 89 1.88 -14.09 -1.34
N ASN A 90 3.05 -13.49 -1.61
CA ASN A 90 3.91 -12.90 -0.59
C ASN A 90 3.16 -11.84 0.24
N THR A 91 2.43 -10.95 -0.44
CA THR A 91 1.65 -9.89 0.23
C THR A 91 0.51 -10.45 1.05
N SER A 92 -0.24 -11.42 0.51
CA SER A 92 -1.39 -12.03 1.16
C SER A 92 -1.01 -12.79 2.42
N VAL A 93 0.07 -13.58 2.36
CA VAL A 93 0.60 -14.30 3.53
C VAL A 93 1.06 -13.33 4.60
N GLY A 94 1.80 -12.28 4.22
CA GLY A 94 2.25 -11.25 5.15
C GLY A 94 1.09 -10.53 5.85
N MET A 95 0.06 -10.14 5.09
CA MET A 95 -1.12 -9.46 5.64
C MET A 95 -1.97 -10.39 6.51
N LEU A 96 -2.18 -11.65 6.11
CA LEU A 96 -2.92 -12.63 6.89
C LEU A 96 -2.24 -12.88 8.25
N TYR A 97 -0.91 -13.01 8.25
CA TYR A 97 -0.12 -13.13 9.46
C TYR A 97 -0.25 -11.89 10.34
N ALA A 98 0.01 -10.70 9.79
CA ALA A 98 -0.02 -9.45 10.54
C ALA A 98 -1.41 -9.15 11.13
N PHE A 99 -2.47 -9.40 10.35
CA PHE A 99 -3.85 -9.26 10.80
C PHE A 99 -4.17 -10.23 11.94
N THR A 100 -3.82 -11.50 11.78
CA THR A 100 -4.08 -12.51 12.82
C THR A 100 -3.29 -12.23 14.09
N ALA A 101 -2.02 -11.81 13.96
CA ALA A 101 -1.15 -11.47 15.09
C ALA A 101 -1.64 -10.25 15.88
N ARG A 102 -2.42 -9.37 15.24
CA ARG A 102 -3.07 -8.23 15.90
C ARG A 102 -4.27 -8.64 16.74
N LEU A 103 -4.93 -9.75 16.40
CA LEU A 103 -6.13 -10.26 17.10
C LEU A 103 -5.79 -11.31 18.15
N VAL A 104 -4.79 -12.16 17.88
CA VAL A 104 -4.41 -13.30 18.72
C VAL A 104 -2.89 -13.31 18.92
N PRO A 105 -2.39 -13.51 20.16
CA PRO A 105 -0.96 -13.60 20.41
C PRO A 105 -0.30 -14.67 19.53
N ALA A 106 0.73 -14.25 18.80
CA ALA A 106 1.59 -15.16 18.07
C ALA A 106 2.16 -16.21 19.04
N GLU A 107 2.28 -17.46 18.60
CA GLU A 107 2.75 -18.64 19.38
C GLU A 107 1.72 -19.45 20.17
N THR A 108 0.44 -19.10 20.14
CA THR A 108 -0.61 -19.99 20.70
C THR A 108 -1.17 -20.97 19.67
N LYS A 109 -1.62 -22.17 20.10
CA LYS A 109 -2.39 -23.09 19.22
C LYS A 109 -3.63 -22.40 18.59
N ARG A 110 -4.20 -21.42 19.29
CA ARG A 110 -5.31 -20.57 18.82
C ARG A 110 -4.92 -19.70 17.63
N PHE A 111 -3.66 -19.29 17.51
CA PHE A 111 -3.16 -18.54 16.35
C PHE A 111 -3.31 -19.35 15.06
N LYS A 112 -2.87 -20.61 15.04
CA LYS A 112 -2.98 -21.48 13.85
C LYS A 112 -4.42 -21.65 13.39
N ILE A 113 -5.34 -21.88 14.33
CA ILE A 113 -6.78 -22.00 14.06
C ILE A 113 -7.35 -20.69 13.51
N SER A 114 -6.94 -19.55 14.08
CA SER A 114 -7.39 -18.23 13.64
C SER A 114 -6.89 -17.89 12.23
N VAL A 115 -5.64 -18.22 11.90
CA VAL A 115 -5.10 -18.05 10.53
C VAL A 115 -5.93 -18.84 9.52
N ILE A 116 -6.27 -20.09 9.83
CA ILE A 116 -7.09 -20.94 8.95
C ILE A 116 -8.49 -20.33 8.79
N MET A 117 -9.13 -19.90 9.89
CA MET A 117 -10.47 -19.33 9.87
C MET A 117 -10.53 -18.02 9.08
N VAL A 118 -9.57 -17.10 9.32
CA VAL A 118 -9.44 -15.85 8.57
C VAL A 118 -9.10 -16.13 7.10
N GLY A 119 -8.27 -17.14 6.82
CA GLY A 119 -7.96 -17.57 5.46
C GLY A 119 -9.19 -18.05 4.69
N ILE A 120 -10.06 -18.85 5.33
CA ILE A 120 -11.34 -19.28 4.75
C ILE A 120 -12.25 -18.07 4.50
N LEU A 121 -12.36 -17.14 5.45
CA LEU A 121 -13.15 -15.93 5.27
C LEU A 121 -12.62 -15.05 4.13
N ALA A 122 -11.30 -14.91 4.02
CA ALA A 122 -10.65 -14.17 2.93
C ALA A 122 -10.87 -14.85 1.57
N PHE A 123 -10.83 -16.18 1.53
CA PHE A 123 -11.15 -16.96 0.33
C PHE A 123 -12.62 -16.76 -0.09
N LEU A 124 -13.56 -16.80 0.86
CA LEU A 124 -14.97 -16.51 0.58
C LEU A 124 -15.19 -15.07 0.09
N ALA A 125 -14.45 -14.10 0.65
CA ALA A 125 -14.50 -12.71 0.20
C ALA A 125 -13.94 -12.53 -1.23
N SER A 126 -13.06 -13.42 -1.71
CA SER A 126 -12.48 -13.34 -3.06
C SER A 126 -13.50 -13.53 -4.19
N PHE A 127 -14.64 -14.17 -3.91
CA PHE A 127 -15.71 -14.40 -4.90
C PHE A 127 -16.50 -13.15 -5.30
N VAL A 128 -16.34 -12.02 -4.58
CA VAL A 128 -17.01 -10.74 -4.88
C VAL A 128 -16.58 -10.15 -6.25
N GLY A 129 -15.52 -10.71 -6.85
CA GLY A 129 -15.01 -10.35 -8.17
C GLY A 129 -13.99 -9.22 -8.10
N PHE A 130 -12.84 -9.41 -8.76
CA PHE A 130 -11.67 -8.53 -8.63
C PHE A 130 -11.97 -7.06 -8.93
N ILE A 131 -12.68 -6.77 -10.03
CA ILE A 131 -12.97 -5.39 -10.46
C ILE A 131 -13.85 -4.65 -9.44
N LYS A 132 -14.89 -5.30 -8.90
CA LYS A 132 -15.75 -4.71 -7.87
C LYS A 132 -15.00 -4.50 -6.56
N LEU A 133 -14.18 -5.48 -6.18
CA LEU A 133 -13.38 -5.43 -4.97
C LEU A 133 -12.39 -4.27 -5.04
N VAL A 134 -11.58 -4.22 -6.10
CA VAL A 134 -10.63 -3.12 -6.35
C VAL A 134 -11.39 -1.80 -6.44
N GLY A 135 -12.43 -1.69 -7.25
CA GLY A 135 -13.21 -0.44 -7.40
C GLY A 135 -13.83 0.10 -6.10
N THR A 136 -13.98 -0.73 -5.06
CA THR A 136 -14.56 -0.33 -3.77
C THR A 136 -13.51 -0.20 -2.67
N VAL A 137 -12.73 -1.26 -2.43
CA VAL A 137 -11.74 -1.36 -1.35
C VAL A 137 -10.65 -0.33 -1.54
N TYR A 138 -10.24 -0.08 -2.78
CA TYR A 138 -9.18 0.86 -3.08
C TYR A 138 -9.62 2.28 -2.64
N PRO A 139 -10.68 2.89 -3.18
CA PRO A 139 -11.14 4.20 -2.69
C PRO A 139 -11.29 4.30 -1.16
N VAL A 140 -11.91 3.30 -0.51
CA VAL A 140 -12.09 3.29 0.95
C VAL A 140 -10.76 3.36 1.71
N THR A 141 -9.80 2.52 1.34
CA THR A 141 -8.47 2.52 1.98
C THR A 141 -7.68 3.79 1.63
N GLY A 142 -7.94 4.39 0.48
CA GLY A 142 -7.48 5.73 0.11
C GLY A 142 -7.96 6.80 1.09
N TYR A 143 -9.24 6.85 1.41
CA TYR A 143 -9.77 7.81 2.39
C TYR A 143 -9.21 7.57 3.80
N LEU A 144 -9.10 6.30 4.23
CA LEU A 144 -8.53 5.97 5.53
C LEU A 144 -7.08 6.45 5.68
N GLY A 145 -6.25 6.32 4.64
CA GLY A 145 -4.89 6.81 4.72
C GLY A 145 -4.81 8.34 4.77
N PHE A 146 -5.71 9.08 4.09
CA PHE A 146 -5.78 10.55 4.26
C PHE A 146 -6.10 10.95 5.70
N VAL A 147 -7.00 10.23 6.37
CA VAL A 147 -7.30 10.45 7.78
C VAL A 147 -6.07 10.20 8.66
N ILE A 148 -5.33 9.11 8.41
CA ILE A 148 -4.10 8.79 9.16
C ILE A 148 -3.02 9.85 8.93
N ILE A 149 -2.82 10.30 7.69
CA ILE A 149 -1.86 11.37 7.35
C ILE A 149 -2.23 12.65 8.09
N GLY A 150 -3.50 13.06 8.07
CA GLY A 150 -3.98 14.22 8.82
C GLY A 150 -3.71 14.08 10.31
N ALA A 151 -4.01 12.92 10.90
CA ALA A 151 -3.73 12.65 12.31
C ALA A 151 -2.22 12.72 12.65
N LEU A 152 -1.36 12.23 11.75
CA LEU A 152 0.10 12.32 11.91
C LEU A 152 0.60 13.76 11.84
N ILE A 153 0.09 14.57 10.90
CA ILE A 153 0.44 15.99 10.80
C ILE A 153 0.02 16.74 12.08
N ILE A 154 -1.20 16.52 12.56
CA ILE A 154 -1.71 17.13 13.80
C ILE A 154 -0.85 16.72 15.00
N SER A 155 -0.52 15.42 15.11
CA SER A 155 0.34 14.89 16.17
C SER A 155 1.74 15.52 16.12
N TRP A 156 2.32 15.67 14.93
CA TRP A 156 3.63 16.28 14.74
C TRP A 156 3.65 17.75 15.15
N ILE A 157 2.65 18.54 14.74
CA ILE A 157 2.51 19.95 15.12
C ILE A 157 2.36 20.07 16.65
N ARG A 158 1.47 19.27 17.26
CA ARG A 158 1.28 19.25 18.72
C ARG A 158 2.56 18.87 19.47
N SER A 159 3.33 17.90 18.97
CA SER A 159 4.60 17.48 19.57
C SER A 159 5.66 18.59 19.50
N LYS A 160 5.68 19.38 18.41
CA LYS A 160 6.59 20.52 18.26
C LYS A 160 6.22 21.67 19.22
N MET A 161 4.93 22.00 19.33
CA MET A 161 4.43 23.00 20.28
C MET A 161 4.70 22.62 21.74
N LYS A 162 4.51 21.33 22.09
CA LYS A 162 4.80 20.83 23.45
C LYS A 162 6.29 20.92 23.79
N LYS A 163 7.18 20.69 22.82
CA LYS A 163 8.64 20.85 23.01
C LYS A 163 9.04 22.32 23.17
N GLU A 164 8.44 23.22 22.41
CA GLU A 164 8.69 24.67 22.50
C GLU A 164 8.19 25.26 23.84
N ALA A 165 7.04 24.81 24.35
CA ALA A 165 6.52 25.21 25.66
C ALA A 165 7.42 24.75 26.83
N VAL A 166 7.86 23.48 26.82
CA VAL A 166 8.75 22.94 27.87
C VAL A 166 10.12 23.62 27.86
N ASN A 167 10.68 23.92 26.69
CA ASN A 167 11.97 24.62 26.60
C ASN A 167 11.88 26.08 27.12
N THR A 168 10.72 26.72 26.97
CA THR A 168 10.50 28.09 27.46
C THR A 168 10.40 28.15 29.00
N GLU A 169 9.91 27.09 29.65
CA GLU A 169 9.89 27.00 31.12
C GLU A 169 11.27 26.69 31.72
N LEU A 170 12.09 25.88 31.04
CA LEU A 170 13.44 25.54 31.53
C LEU A 170 14.45 26.70 31.41
N VAL A 171 14.22 27.67 30.53
CA VAL A 171 15.08 28.87 30.39
C VAL A 171 14.73 29.97 31.41
N LYS A 172 13.64 29.80 32.17
CA LYS A 172 13.21 30.73 33.22
C LYS A 172 13.71 30.39 34.63
N PHE A 173 14.54 29.36 34.77
CA PHE A 173 15.28 29.00 35.98
C PHE A 173 16.79 29.16 35.75
#